data_AF-K1Z022-F1
#
_entry.id   AF-K1Z022-F1
#
_cell.length_a   1.000
_cell.length_b   1.000
_cell.length_c   1.000
_cell.angle_alpha   90.00
_cell.angle_beta   90.00
_cell.angle_gamma   90.00
#
_symmetry.space_group_name_H-M   'P 1'
#
loop_
_entity.id
_entity.type
_entity.pdbx_description
1 polymer ?
#
loop_
_entity_poly.entity_id
_entity_poly.type
_entity_poly.pdbx_seq_one_letter_code
_entity_poly.pdbx_strand_id
1 'polypeptide(L)'
;MNKVKLTKKELNIEDDIANGVYKAVNPAELKSIVVAIKKKKKDTVLNVRINSDDLKNLKLKAKKLKIPYQTFISEILHRYAS
;
A
#
# COMPACT_ATOMS: atom_id res chain seq x y z
N MET A 1 30.25 -3.79 -24.52
CA MET A 1 29.12 -4.12 -23.61
C MET A 1 28.50 -2.79 -23.17
N ASN A 2 27.25 -2.53 -23.54
CA ASN A 2 26.57 -1.28 -23.16
C ASN A 2 26.30 -1.28 -21.66
N LYS A 3 26.80 -0.27 -20.94
CA LYS A 3 26.52 -0.07 -19.51
C LYS A 3 25.04 0.28 -19.36
N VAL A 4 24.27 -0.63 -18.78
CA VAL A 4 22.87 -0.39 -18.42
C VAL A 4 22.86 0.74 -17.38
N LYS A 5 22.12 1.81 -17.65
CA LYS A 5 22.03 2.97 -16.76
C LYS A 5 20.91 2.72 -15.75
N LEU A 6 21.27 2.20 -14.57
CA LEU A 6 20.31 1.90 -13.50
C LEU A 6 19.66 3.19 -12.99
N THR A 7 18.38 3.12 -12.68
CA THR A 7 17.69 4.18 -11.95
C THR A 7 18.12 4.19 -10.49
N LYS A 8 17.90 5.31 -9.77
CA LYS A 8 18.27 5.43 -8.34
C LYS A 8 17.66 4.32 -7.47
N LYS A 9 16.48 3.83 -7.82
CA LYS A 9 15.83 2.72 -7.10
C LYS A 9 16.54 1.39 -7.35
N GLU A 10 16.87 1.10 -8.60
CA GLU A 10 17.54 -0.15 -8.97
C GLU A 10 18.94 -0.21 -8.37
N LEU A 11 19.67 0.90 -8.36
CA LEU A 11 20.98 0.99 -7.72
C LEU A 11 20.90 0.69 -6.21
N ASN A 12 19.90 1.25 -5.51
CA ASN A 12 19.72 0.96 -4.08
C ASN A 12 19.37 -0.51 -3.83
N ILE A 13 18.55 -1.13 -4.67
CA ILE A 13 18.23 -2.56 -4.55
C ILE A 13 19.50 -3.40 -4.73
N GLU A 14 20.35 -3.04 -5.71
CA GLU A 14 21.62 -3.72 -5.95
C GLU A 14 22.57 -3.60 -4.75
N ASP A 15 22.64 -2.41 -4.16
CA ASP A 15 23.43 -2.12 -2.95
C ASP A 15 22.87 -2.87 -1.72
N ASP A 16 21.56 -2.89 -1.50
CA ASP A 16 20.91 -3.64 -0.41
C ASP A 16 21.10 -5.16 -0.55
N ILE A 17 21.12 -5.69 -1.78
CA ILE A 17 21.45 -7.10 -2.07
C ILE A 17 22.93 -7.36 -1.75
N ALA A 18 23.84 -6.48 -2.20
CA ALA A 18 25.27 -6.61 -1.95
C ALA A 18 25.62 -6.52 -0.46
N ASN A 19 24.91 -5.68 0.29
CA ASN A 19 25.06 -5.51 1.74
C ASN A 19 24.34 -6.61 2.55
N GLY A 20 23.65 -7.55 1.91
CA GLY A 20 23.00 -8.68 2.59
C GLY A 20 21.83 -8.26 3.49
N VAL A 21 21.19 -7.12 3.21
CA VAL A 21 20.08 -6.57 4.02
C VAL A 21 18.83 -7.45 3.93
N TYR A 22 18.64 -8.14 2.79
CA TYR A 22 17.52 -9.05 2.59
C TYR A 22 17.78 -10.43 3.20
N LYS A 23 16.99 -10.80 4.22
CA LYS A 23 17.00 -12.15 4.80
C LYS A 23 16.10 -13.08 3.99
N ALA A 24 16.62 -14.26 3.63
CA ALA A 24 15.82 -15.32 3.03
C ALA A 24 14.75 -15.79 4.02
N VAL A 25 13.48 -15.60 3.67
CA VAL A 25 12.33 -16.05 4.47
C VAL A 25 12.01 -17.51 4.18
N ASN A 26 11.53 -18.24 5.18
CA ASN A 26 11.07 -19.62 5.04
C ASN A 26 9.93 -19.70 3.99
N PRO A 27 9.83 -20.75 3.16
CA PRO A 27 8.82 -20.84 2.10
C PRO A 27 7.37 -20.73 2.59
N ALA A 28 7.08 -21.09 3.85
CA ALA A 28 5.76 -20.89 4.46
C ALA A 28 5.45 -19.41 4.71
N GLU A 29 6.41 -18.65 5.25
CA GLU A 29 6.29 -17.21 5.47
C GLU A 29 6.14 -16.45 4.16
N LEU A 30 6.89 -16.86 3.12
CA LEU A 30 6.77 -16.28 1.78
C LEU A 30 5.35 -16.45 1.22
N LYS A 31 4.74 -17.63 1.36
CA LYS A 31 3.36 -17.86 0.94
C LYS A 31 2.37 -16.95 1.67
N SER A 32 2.51 -16.83 3.00
CA SER A 32 1.67 -15.93 3.81
C SER A 32 1.78 -14.47 3.37
N ILE A 33 3.01 -14.00 3.12
CA ILE A 33 3.27 -12.63 2.63
C ILE A 33 2.63 -12.44 1.25
N VAL A 34 2.81 -13.37 0.32
CA VAL A 34 2.23 -13.30 -1.03
C VAL A 34 0.69 -13.28 -0.97
N VAL A 35 0.09 -14.11 -0.11
CA VAL A 35 -1.37 -14.13 0.09
C VAL A 35 -1.86 -12.80 0.68
N ALA A 36 -1.16 -12.25 1.68
CA ALA A 36 -1.51 -10.96 2.27
C ALA A 36 -1.43 -9.82 1.26
N ILE A 37 -0.39 -9.79 0.42
CA ILE A 37 -0.23 -8.80 -0.66
C ILE A 37 -1.37 -8.95 -1.68
N LYS A 38 -1.68 -10.18 -2.10
CA LYS A 38 -2.80 -10.45 -3.02
C LYS A 38 -4.14 -10.00 -2.43
N LYS A 39 -4.41 -10.28 -1.15
CA LYS A 39 -5.65 -9.87 -0.48
C LYS A 39 -5.80 -8.35 -0.38
N LYS A 40 -4.68 -7.62 -0.27
CA LYS A 40 -4.66 -6.15 -0.17
C LYS A 40 -4.71 -5.45 -1.54
N LYS A 41 -4.68 -6.20 -2.65
CA LYS A 41 -4.73 -5.64 -4.00
C LYS A 41 -6.08 -4.96 -4.25
N LYS A 42 -6.04 -3.71 -4.69
CA LYS A 42 -7.22 -2.91 -5.02
C LYS A 42 -7.52 -3.10 -6.51
N ASP A 43 -8.35 -4.10 -6.85
CA ASP A 43 -8.63 -4.47 -8.23
C ASP A 43 -9.93 -3.89 -8.82
N THR A 44 -10.76 -3.25 -7.99
CA THR A 44 -12.08 -2.76 -8.41
C THR A 44 -12.31 -1.31 -8.00
N VAL A 45 -13.02 -0.57 -8.85
CA VAL A 45 -13.41 0.82 -8.62
C VAL A 45 -14.82 0.87 -8.04
N LEU A 46 -15.03 1.63 -6.97
CA LEU A 46 -16.32 1.87 -6.34
C LEU A 46 -16.70 3.34 -6.49
N ASN A 47 -17.84 3.63 -7.14
CA ASN A 47 -18.40 4.97 -7.26
C ASN A 47 -19.56 5.15 -6.26
N VAL A 48 -19.49 6.14 -5.38
CA VAL A 48 -20.50 6.39 -4.33
C VAL A 48 -20.90 7.85 -4.34
N ARG A 49 -22.21 8.12 -4.25
CA ARG A 49 -22.74 9.47 -3.98
C ARG A 49 -22.93 9.65 -2.48
N ILE A 50 -22.47 10.77 -1.96
CA ILE A 50 -22.63 11.15 -0.55
C ILE A 50 -23.01 12.63 -0.47
N ASN A 51 -23.66 13.02 0.63
CA ASN A 51 -23.99 14.42 0.87
C ASN A 51 -22.73 15.26 1.14
N SER A 52 -22.83 16.56 0.86
CA SER A 52 -21.75 17.53 1.10
C SER A 52 -21.32 17.61 2.56
N ASP A 53 -22.28 17.57 3.48
CA ASP A 53 -22.03 17.63 4.92
C ASP A 53 -21.31 16.39 5.44
N ASP A 54 -21.71 15.21 4.96
CA ASP A 54 -21.01 13.96 5.26
C ASP A 54 -19.58 13.96 4.75
N LEU A 55 -19.36 14.42 3.51
CA LEU A 55 -18.02 14.56 2.94
C LEU A 55 -17.15 15.51 3.78
N LYS A 56 -17.72 16.63 4.25
CA LYS A 56 -17.03 17.59 5.12
C LYS A 56 -16.63 16.95 6.44
N ASN A 57 -17.56 16.23 7.07
CA ASN A 57 -17.30 15.52 8.33
C ASN A 57 -16.23 14.43 8.19
N LEU A 58 -16.25 13.66 7.09
CA LEU A 58 -15.21 12.66 6.79
C LEU A 58 -13.83 13.31 6.63
N LYS A 59 -13.75 14.43 5.89
CA LYS A 59 -12.50 15.19 5.74
C LYS A 59 -11.98 15.71 7.08
N LEU A 60 -12.85 16.21 7.96
CA LEU A 60 -12.46 16.66 9.30
C LEU A 60 -11.91 15.51 10.16
N LYS A 61 -12.56 14.34 10.15
CA LYS A 61 -12.09 13.15 10.87
C LYS A 61 -10.74 12.66 10.35
N ALA A 62 -10.56 12.61 9.03
CA ALA A 62 -9.30 12.22 8.41
C ALA A 62 -8.16 13.22 8.74
N LYS A 63 -8.47 14.53 8.75
CA LYS A 63 -7.51 15.58 9.14
C LYS A 63 -7.04 15.43 10.59
N LYS A 64 -7.92 15.06 11.53
CA LYS A 64 -7.54 14.76 12.92
C LYS A 64 -6.55 13.60 13.01
N LEU A 65 -6.71 12.60 12.15
CA LEU A 65 -5.83 11.43 12.03
C LEU A 65 -4.58 11.68 11.18
N LYS A 66 -4.41 12.88 10.61
CA LYS A 66 -3.32 13.25 9.68
C LYS A 66 -3.18 12.30 8.47
N ILE A 67 -4.31 11.77 7.98
CA ILE A 67 -4.35 10.92 6.79
C ILE A 67 -5.25 11.52 5.71
N PRO A 68 -5.04 11.19 4.42
CA PRO A 68 -5.97 11.56 3.36
C PRO A 68 -7.38 11.00 3.61
N TYR A 69 -8.42 11.75 3.28
CA TYR A 69 -9.80 11.31 3.51
C TYR A 69 -10.17 10.07 2.68
N GLN A 70 -9.58 9.90 1.50
CA GLN A 70 -9.75 8.70 0.68
C GLN A 70 -9.17 7.46 1.38
N THR A 71 -8.02 7.59 2.03
CA THR A 71 -7.41 6.52 2.84
C THR A 71 -8.31 6.19 4.02
N PHE A 72 -8.82 7.20 4.71
CA PHE A 72 -9.75 7.01 5.83
C PHE A 72 -11.02 6.25 5.41
N ILE A 73 -11.63 6.63 4.28
CA ILE A 73 -12.81 5.94 3.74
C ILE A 73 -12.46 4.50 3.35
N SER A 74 -11.31 4.29 2.70
CA SER A 74 -10.85 2.94 2.32
C SER A 74 -10.67 2.04 3.53
N GLU A 75 -10.09 2.56 4.63
CA GLU A 75 -9.88 1.81 5.87
C GLU A 75 -11.20 1.46 6.56
N ILE A 76 -12.17 2.38 6.58
CA ILE A 76 -13.52 2.09 7.10
C ILE A 76 -14.14 0.94 6.30
N LEU A 77 -14.17 1.04 4.97
CA LEU A 77 -14.74 -0.01 4.11
C LEU A 77 -14.01 -1.35 4.33
N HIS A 78 -12.69 -1.33 4.41
CA HIS A 78 -11.89 -2.54 4.66
C HIS A 78 -12.22 -3.18 6.00
N ARG A 79 -12.38 -2.40 7.07
CA ARG A 79 -12.73 -2.89 8.41
C ARG A 79 -14.13 -3.51 8.49
N TYR A 80 -15.08 -3.02 7.69
CA TYR A 80 -16.44 -3.57 7.66
C TYR A 80 -16.60 -4.75 6.69
N ALA A 81 -15.75 -4.86 5.67
CA ALA A 81 -15.80 -5.94 4.68
C ALA A 81 -14.88 -7.14 5.02
N SER A 82 -13.85 -6.93 5.85
CA SER A 82 -12.93 -8.00 6.30
C SER A 82 -13.41 -8.65 7.58
#